data_AF-A0A526VHX7-F1
#
_entry.id   AF-A0A526VHX7-F1
#
_cell.length_a   1.000
_cell.length_b   1.000
_cell.length_c   1.000
_cell.angle_alpha   90.00
_cell.angle_beta   90.00
_cell.angle_gamma   90.00
#
_symmetry.space_group_name_H-M   'P 1'
#
loop_
_entity.id
_entity.type
_entity.pdbx_description
1 polymer ?
#
loop_
_entity_poly.entity_id
_entity_poly.type
_entity_poly.pdbx_seq_one_letter_code
_entity_poly.pdbx_strand_id
1 'polypeptide(L)'
;TMDQAPLPRERLIAEFTNYLAWRALNLRTCEPGASLLALAEMAVSNTSEALGEKRAAALRGWLSKQAPASGLQRVEIDGKLQPWEFLVRADGRVLKTDAVDHCRAHDLIGCQPIEWDIAGARVEYGLSDSDVRTLVQGMKLAIDNCHIGFFEPCYLAFQLGLWSTAAQSENGREKARLAATADRYRMRLIGFLDECLI
;
A
#
# COMPACT_ATOMS: atom_id res chain seq x y z
N THR A 1 -23.61 -13.69 -9.13
CA THR A 1 -23.00 -12.35 -9.13
C THR A 1 -21.86 -12.40 -8.13
N MET A 2 -20.65 -11.94 -8.45
CA MET A 2 -19.56 -11.92 -7.46
C MET A 2 -19.88 -10.79 -6.47
N ASP A 3 -20.51 -11.16 -5.37
CA ASP A 3 -21.09 -10.24 -4.40
C ASP A 3 -20.04 -9.26 -3.85
N GLN A 4 -20.30 -7.97 -4.02
CA GLN A 4 -19.67 -6.87 -3.29
C GLN A 4 -20.63 -6.40 -2.19
N ALA A 5 -21.12 -7.32 -1.37
CA ALA A 5 -21.94 -6.94 -0.23
C ALA A 5 -21.12 -5.99 0.68
N PRO A 6 -21.66 -4.85 1.10
CA PRO A 6 -20.91 -3.92 1.95
C PRO A 6 -20.57 -4.61 3.27
N LEU A 7 -19.28 -4.71 3.57
CA LEU A 7 -18.78 -5.23 4.84
C LEU A 7 -18.72 -4.07 5.86
N PRO A 8 -19.30 -4.22 7.07
CA PRO A 8 -19.15 -3.21 8.12
C PRO A 8 -17.68 -2.90 8.40
N ARG A 9 -17.35 -1.63 8.65
CA ARG A 9 -15.95 -1.17 8.86
C ARG A 9 -15.22 -1.98 9.92
N GLU A 10 -15.86 -2.24 11.05
CA GLU A 10 -15.29 -3.04 12.15
C GLU A 10 -14.95 -4.47 11.70
N ARG A 11 -15.83 -5.07 10.89
CA ARG A 11 -15.61 -6.42 10.37
C ARG A 11 -14.46 -6.42 9.36
N LEU A 12 -14.39 -5.43 8.48
CA LEU A 12 -13.26 -5.27 7.56
C LEU A 12 -11.93 -5.18 8.30
N ILE A 13 -11.86 -4.35 9.36
CA ILE A 13 -10.65 -4.22 10.19
C ILE A 13 -10.29 -5.56 10.82
N ALA A 14 -11.26 -6.29 11.37
CA ALA A 14 -11.03 -7.61 11.97
C ALA A 14 -10.49 -8.62 10.93
N GLU A 15 -11.01 -8.62 9.70
CA GLU A 15 -10.51 -9.48 8.62
C GLU A 15 -9.07 -9.11 8.23
N PHE A 16 -8.75 -7.83 8.09
CA PHE A 16 -7.36 -7.42 7.84
C PHE A 16 -6.42 -7.72 8.99
N THR A 17 -6.86 -7.54 10.23
CA THR A 17 -6.08 -7.95 11.40
C THR A 17 -5.72 -9.42 11.31
N ASN A 18 -6.69 -10.30 11.07
CA ASN A 18 -6.46 -11.75 11.00
C ASN A 18 -5.54 -12.09 9.82
N TYR A 19 -5.82 -11.53 8.65
CA TYR A 19 -5.08 -11.80 7.43
C TYR A 19 -3.61 -11.34 7.51
N LEU A 20 -3.38 -10.09 7.91
CA LEU A 20 -2.03 -9.52 7.98
C LEU A 20 -1.23 -10.11 9.15
N ALA A 21 -1.86 -10.42 10.29
CA ALA A 21 -1.19 -11.14 11.38
C ALA A 21 -0.77 -12.54 10.94
N TRP A 22 -1.63 -13.26 10.22
CA TRP A 22 -1.29 -14.57 9.68
C TRP A 22 -0.08 -14.48 8.75
N ARG A 23 -0.03 -13.51 7.83
CA ARG A 23 1.13 -13.31 6.95
C ARG A 23 2.39 -12.97 7.73
N ALA A 24 2.30 -12.02 8.67
CA ALA A 24 3.40 -11.60 9.53
C ALA A 24 4.04 -12.75 10.33
N LEU A 25 3.24 -13.75 10.68
CA LEU A 25 3.67 -14.91 11.45
C LEU A 25 4.17 -16.06 10.57
N ASN A 26 3.50 -16.33 9.45
CA ASN A 26 3.70 -17.56 8.69
C ASN A 26 4.58 -17.37 7.44
N LEU A 27 4.74 -16.14 6.95
CA LEU A 27 5.49 -15.84 5.72
C LEU A 27 6.77 -15.04 5.98
N ARG A 28 7.36 -15.20 7.17
CA ARG A 28 8.65 -14.59 7.51
C ARG A 28 9.74 -15.12 6.59
N THR A 29 10.61 -14.23 6.15
CA THR A 29 11.68 -14.58 5.21
C THR A 29 12.92 -13.75 5.45
N CYS A 30 14.06 -14.29 5.02
CA CYS A 30 15.31 -13.54 4.86
C CYS A 30 15.54 -13.09 3.41
N GLU A 31 14.64 -13.45 2.49
CA GLU A 31 14.70 -12.97 1.11
C GLU A 31 14.69 -11.43 1.07
N PRO A 32 15.53 -10.83 0.20
CA PRO A 32 15.61 -9.39 0.12
C PRO A 32 14.36 -8.79 -0.54
N GLY A 33 14.10 -7.54 -0.19
CA GLY A 33 13.34 -6.61 -1.02
C GLY A 33 14.12 -5.31 -1.17
N ALA A 34 13.53 -4.31 -1.81
CA ALA A 34 14.14 -2.99 -1.89
C ALA A 34 14.50 -2.45 -0.49
N SER A 35 15.61 -1.71 -0.44
CA SER A 35 15.94 -0.91 0.74
C SER A 35 14.95 0.26 0.87
N LEU A 36 14.83 0.82 2.07
CA LEU A 36 14.01 2.03 2.28
C LEU A 36 14.47 3.19 1.37
N LEU A 37 15.78 3.30 1.15
CA LEU A 37 16.36 4.28 0.22
C LEU A 37 15.87 4.03 -1.21
N ALA A 38 15.94 2.80 -1.72
CA ALA A 38 15.50 2.47 -3.07
C ALA A 38 13.98 2.68 -3.25
N LEU A 39 13.18 2.34 -2.24
CA LEU A 39 11.75 2.64 -2.23
C LEU A 39 11.49 4.15 -2.28
N ALA A 40 12.21 4.94 -1.49
CA ALA A 40 12.10 6.39 -1.50
C ALA A 40 12.51 7.00 -2.85
N GLU A 41 13.62 6.55 -3.43
CA GLU A 41 14.09 7.01 -4.75
C GLU A 41 13.06 6.73 -5.85
N MET A 42 12.52 5.51 -5.89
CA MET A 42 11.51 5.15 -6.87
C MET A 42 10.18 5.91 -6.64
N ALA A 43 9.76 6.08 -5.39
CA ALA A 43 8.59 6.88 -5.05
C ALA A 43 8.75 8.35 -5.52
N VAL A 44 9.93 8.93 -5.33
CA VAL A 44 10.25 10.27 -5.82
C VAL A 44 10.27 10.33 -7.34
N SER A 45 10.80 9.30 -8.02
CA SER A 45 10.77 9.21 -9.49
C SER A 45 9.34 9.18 -10.03
N ASN A 46 8.50 8.26 -9.52
CA ASN A 46 7.09 8.16 -9.89
C ASN A 46 6.34 9.47 -9.63
N THR A 47 6.66 10.14 -8.52
CA THR A 47 6.07 11.44 -8.18
C THR A 47 6.52 12.54 -9.14
N SER A 48 7.78 12.54 -9.58
CA SER A 48 8.27 13.53 -10.55
C SER A 48 7.57 13.36 -11.90
N GLU A 49 7.50 12.11 -12.39
CA GLU A 49 6.85 11.80 -13.66
C GLU A 49 5.36 12.19 -13.66
N ALA A 50 4.65 11.95 -12.55
CA ALA A 50 3.22 12.18 -12.49
C ALA A 50 2.83 13.60 -12.04
N LEU A 51 3.57 14.21 -11.11
CA LEU A 51 3.21 15.47 -10.42
C LEU A 51 4.25 16.60 -10.59
N GLY A 52 5.37 16.32 -11.24
CA GLY A 52 6.46 17.27 -11.49
C GLY A 52 7.46 17.42 -10.35
N GLU A 53 8.62 17.98 -10.68
CA GLU A 53 9.80 18.09 -9.81
C GLU A 53 9.54 18.80 -8.47
N LYS A 54 8.65 19.80 -8.43
CA LYS A 54 8.34 20.51 -7.18
C LYS A 54 7.73 19.58 -6.13
N ARG A 55 6.78 18.73 -6.53
CA ARG A 55 6.14 17.75 -5.63
C ARG A 55 7.07 16.61 -5.30
N ALA A 56 7.89 16.17 -6.26
CA ALA A 56 8.94 15.17 -6.03
C ALA A 56 9.98 15.64 -4.99
N ALA A 57 10.42 16.90 -5.07
CA ALA A 57 11.34 17.49 -4.10
C ALA A 57 10.72 17.60 -2.70
N ALA A 58 9.43 17.94 -2.61
CA ALA A 58 8.70 17.93 -1.34
C ALA A 58 8.65 16.52 -0.73
N LEU A 59 8.29 15.51 -1.52
CA LEU A 59 8.28 14.12 -1.06
C LEU A 59 9.67 13.67 -0.61
N ARG A 60 10.72 13.96 -1.40
CA ARG A 60 12.12 13.65 -1.06
C ARG A 60 12.52 14.26 0.28
N GLY A 61 12.20 15.54 0.49
CA GLY A 61 12.51 16.25 1.73
C GLY A 61 11.74 15.73 2.94
N TRP A 62 10.51 15.25 2.74
CA TRP A 62 9.74 14.59 3.80
C TRP A 62 10.33 13.22 4.15
N LEU A 63 10.60 12.37 3.14
CA LEU A 63 11.17 11.03 3.32
C LEU A 63 12.55 11.08 3.98
N SER A 64 13.40 12.05 3.63
CA SER A 64 14.74 12.19 4.21
C SER A 64 14.74 12.55 5.70
N LYS A 65 13.62 13.08 6.21
CA LYS A 65 13.45 13.40 7.65
C LYS A 65 12.94 12.21 8.45
N GLN A 66 12.46 11.16 7.78
CA GLN A 66 11.98 9.96 8.45
C GLN A 66 13.18 9.11 8.90
N ALA A 67 13.12 8.60 10.12
CA ALA A 67 14.12 7.70 10.68
C ALA A 67 13.46 6.42 11.22
N PRO A 68 12.82 5.63 10.34
CA PRO A 68 12.18 4.39 10.74
C PRO A 68 13.24 3.36 11.20
N ALA A 69 12.91 2.50 12.16
CA ALA A 69 13.86 1.57 12.78
C ALA A 69 14.52 0.60 11.77
N SER A 70 15.81 0.31 11.92
CA SER A 70 16.44 -0.73 11.08
C SER A 70 16.11 -2.14 11.58
N GLY A 71 16.15 -3.12 10.66
CA GLY A 71 16.15 -4.54 11.03
C GLY A 71 14.80 -5.17 11.38
N LEU A 72 13.68 -4.60 10.93
CA LEU A 72 12.38 -5.25 11.07
C LEU A 72 12.32 -6.58 10.32
N GLN A 73 11.52 -7.50 10.88
CA GLN A 73 11.27 -8.81 10.29
C GLN A 73 10.57 -8.64 8.94
N ARG A 74 11.24 -9.07 7.86
CA ARG A 74 10.64 -9.13 6.53
C ARG A 74 9.67 -10.30 6.42
N VAL A 75 8.66 -10.10 5.59
CA VAL A 75 7.77 -11.16 5.13
C VAL A 75 7.68 -11.14 3.61
N GLU A 76 7.27 -12.26 3.03
CA GLU A 76 6.72 -12.27 1.68
C GLU A 76 5.43 -11.44 1.75
N ILE A 77 5.47 -10.16 1.39
CA ILE A 77 4.29 -9.25 1.42
C ILE A 77 3.22 -9.67 0.41
N ASP A 78 2.00 -9.18 0.60
CA ASP A 78 0.93 -9.41 -0.37
C ASP A 78 1.06 -8.42 -1.51
N GLY A 79 1.39 -7.16 -1.20
CA GLY A 79 1.62 -6.13 -2.21
C GLY A 79 0.37 -5.70 -3.00
N LYS A 80 -0.75 -6.43 -2.92
CA LYS A 80 -1.98 -6.20 -3.68
C LYS A 80 -3.21 -6.15 -2.78
N LEU A 81 -3.35 -5.05 -2.04
CA LEU A 81 -4.49 -4.86 -1.14
C LEU A 81 -5.71 -4.19 -1.77
N GLN A 82 -5.81 -4.13 -3.10
CA GLN A 82 -6.91 -3.44 -3.75
C GLN A 82 -8.26 -4.11 -3.49
N PRO A 83 -9.38 -3.37 -3.47
CA PRO A 83 -10.69 -3.92 -3.11
C PRO A 83 -11.15 -5.11 -3.95
N TRP A 84 -10.77 -5.18 -5.23
CA TRP A 84 -11.13 -6.30 -6.10
C TRP A 84 -10.40 -7.60 -5.77
N GLU A 85 -9.34 -7.55 -4.96
CA GLU A 85 -8.61 -8.73 -4.49
C GLU A 85 -9.32 -9.45 -3.33
N PHE A 86 -10.38 -8.86 -2.78
CA PHE A 86 -11.12 -9.38 -1.62
C PHE A 86 -12.60 -9.50 -1.94
N LEU A 87 -13.10 -10.73 -2.04
CA LEU A 87 -14.51 -11.01 -2.29
C LEU A 87 -15.26 -11.19 -0.97
N VAL A 88 -16.39 -10.49 -0.81
CA VAL A 88 -17.28 -10.66 0.34
C VAL A 88 -18.40 -11.63 -0.04
N ARG A 89 -18.39 -12.82 0.56
CA ARG A 89 -19.44 -13.82 0.35
C ARG A 89 -20.74 -13.39 1.03
N ALA A 90 -21.86 -13.95 0.56
CA ALA A 90 -23.19 -13.73 1.14
C ALA A 90 -23.27 -14.06 2.65
N ASP A 91 -22.41 -14.95 3.15
CA ASP A 91 -22.29 -15.29 4.58
C ASP A 91 -21.35 -14.35 5.36
N GLY A 92 -20.88 -13.28 4.74
CA GLY A 92 -19.99 -12.28 5.33
C GLY A 92 -18.52 -12.66 5.37
N ARG A 93 -18.13 -13.84 4.86
CA ARG A 93 -16.71 -14.23 4.80
C ARG A 93 -15.98 -13.46 3.70
N VAL A 94 -14.78 -12.98 4.02
CA VAL A 94 -13.87 -12.35 3.06
C VAL A 94 -12.93 -13.41 2.50
N LEU A 95 -12.84 -13.46 1.17
CA LEU A 95 -11.93 -14.35 0.44
C LEU A 95 -10.95 -13.54 -0.39
N LYS A 96 -9.65 -13.67 -0.09
CA LYS A 96 -8.57 -13.15 -0.93
C LYS A 96 -8.46 -13.99 -2.21
N THR A 97 -8.50 -13.36 -3.38
CA THR A 97 -8.53 -14.04 -4.69
C THR A 97 -7.16 -14.45 -5.21
N ASP A 98 -6.13 -13.69 -4.84
CA ASP A 98 -4.75 -13.91 -5.20
C ASP A 98 -3.86 -13.43 -4.03
N ALA A 99 -2.98 -14.30 -3.53
CA ALA A 99 -2.25 -14.09 -2.27
C ALA A 99 -0.80 -14.62 -2.28
N VAL A 100 -0.32 -15.12 -3.42
CA VAL A 100 0.98 -15.79 -3.53
C VAL A 100 1.90 -14.93 -4.38
N ASP A 101 3.22 -15.07 -4.20
CA ASP A 101 4.30 -14.60 -5.08
C ASP A 101 4.41 -13.11 -5.47
N HIS A 102 3.51 -12.22 -5.03
CA HIS A 102 3.58 -10.79 -5.33
C HIS A 102 4.84 -10.09 -4.80
N CYS A 103 5.47 -10.61 -3.75
CA CYS A 103 6.79 -10.18 -3.31
C CYS A 103 7.91 -10.48 -4.33
N ARG A 104 7.59 -11.13 -5.45
CA ARG A 104 8.47 -11.40 -6.60
C ARG A 104 7.98 -10.69 -7.87
N ALA A 105 7.10 -9.70 -7.73
CA ALA A 105 6.69 -8.85 -8.83
C ALA A 105 7.87 -8.04 -9.40
N HIS A 106 7.69 -7.55 -10.62
CA HIS A 106 8.70 -6.75 -11.33
C HIS A 106 8.65 -5.25 -10.97
N ASP A 107 8.19 -4.92 -9.76
CA ASP A 107 8.00 -3.55 -9.27
C ASP A 107 9.06 -3.12 -8.23
N LEU A 108 10.16 -3.87 -8.10
CA LEU A 108 11.28 -3.62 -7.19
C LEU A 108 10.97 -3.75 -5.68
N ILE A 109 9.70 -3.73 -5.25
CA ILE A 109 9.34 -3.70 -3.82
C ILE A 109 9.92 -4.91 -3.09
N GLY A 110 9.63 -6.12 -3.57
CA GLY A 110 10.17 -7.34 -2.97
C GLY A 110 9.62 -7.65 -1.56
N CYS A 111 10.33 -8.48 -0.79
CA CYS A 111 9.97 -8.78 0.59
C CYS A 111 10.20 -7.58 1.53
N GLN A 112 9.16 -7.18 2.27
CA GLN A 112 9.18 -6.01 3.16
C GLN A 112 8.67 -6.36 4.56
N PRO A 113 8.89 -5.50 5.58
CA PRO A 113 8.12 -5.56 6.82
C PRO A 113 6.60 -5.51 6.54
N ILE A 114 5.79 -6.14 7.39
CA ILE A 114 4.33 -6.23 7.19
C ILE A 114 3.65 -4.85 7.14
N GLU A 115 4.32 -3.83 7.69
CA GLU A 115 3.92 -2.44 7.62
C GLU A 115 3.67 -1.94 6.20
N TRP A 116 4.31 -2.53 5.18
CA TRP A 116 4.01 -2.24 3.78
C TRP A 116 2.56 -2.60 3.43
N ASP A 117 2.13 -3.81 3.79
CA ASP A 117 0.75 -4.25 3.57
C ASP A 117 -0.23 -3.44 4.45
N ILE A 118 0.15 -3.06 5.68
CA ILE A 118 -0.70 -2.19 6.52
C ILE A 118 -0.89 -0.81 5.87
N ALA A 119 0.18 -0.22 5.32
CA ALA A 119 0.10 1.03 4.56
C ALA A 119 -0.76 0.88 3.31
N GLY A 120 -0.64 -0.25 2.59
CA GLY A 120 -1.51 -0.59 1.47
C GLY A 120 -2.99 -0.66 1.89
N ALA A 121 -3.31 -1.32 3.01
CA ALA A 121 -4.68 -1.44 3.49
C ALA A 121 -5.26 -0.06 3.85
N ARG A 122 -4.44 0.77 4.50
CA ARG A 122 -4.80 2.16 4.83
C ARG A 122 -5.18 2.94 3.58
N VAL A 123 -4.34 2.88 2.55
CA VAL A 123 -4.61 3.53 1.27
C VAL A 123 -5.86 2.95 0.63
N GLU A 124 -5.89 1.65 0.33
CA GLU A 124 -6.95 1.04 -0.50
C GLU A 124 -8.35 1.17 0.11
N TYR A 125 -8.47 1.11 1.44
CA TYR A 125 -9.75 1.16 2.14
C TYR A 125 -10.04 2.49 2.84
N GLY A 126 -9.14 3.48 2.71
CA GLY A 126 -9.26 4.78 3.37
C GLY A 126 -9.41 4.62 4.87
N LEU A 127 -8.52 3.85 5.50
CA LEU A 127 -8.53 3.64 6.94
C LEU A 127 -8.04 4.90 7.64
N SER A 128 -8.77 5.35 8.66
CA SER A 128 -8.35 6.44 9.54
C SER A 128 -7.19 6.01 10.45
N ASP A 129 -6.52 6.96 11.10
CA ASP A 129 -5.52 6.63 12.12
C ASP A 129 -6.09 5.76 13.25
N SER A 130 -7.36 5.94 13.61
CA SER A 130 -8.02 5.08 14.61
C SER A 130 -8.26 3.67 14.10
N ASP A 131 -8.58 3.52 12.81
CA ASP A 131 -8.76 2.19 12.19
C ASP A 131 -7.42 1.46 12.14
N VAL A 132 -6.34 2.14 11.73
CA VAL A 132 -4.98 1.57 11.69
C VAL A 132 -4.51 1.20 13.09
N ARG A 133 -4.73 2.05 14.11
CA ARG A 133 -4.43 1.70 15.51
C ARG A 133 -5.17 0.45 15.95
N THR A 134 -6.46 0.35 15.64
CA THR A 134 -7.28 -0.83 15.98
C THR A 134 -6.75 -2.09 15.29
N LEU A 135 -6.43 -1.99 14.00
CA LEU A 135 -5.85 -3.08 13.22
C LEU A 135 -4.55 -3.58 13.86
N VAL A 136 -3.61 -2.67 14.11
CA VAL A 136 -2.28 -2.95 14.67
C VAL A 136 -2.37 -3.56 16.07
N GLN A 137 -3.20 -2.99 16.95
CA GLN A 137 -3.42 -3.55 18.29
C GLN A 137 -4.02 -4.95 18.23
N GLY A 138 -4.95 -5.19 17.31
CA GLY A 138 -5.58 -6.49 17.10
C GLY A 138 -4.59 -7.58 16.63
N MET A 139 -3.53 -7.20 15.90
CA MET A 139 -2.52 -8.16 15.43
C MET A 139 -1.72 -8.77 16.57
N LYS A 140 -1.61 -8.08 17.72
CA LYS A 140 -0.79 -8.51 18.88
C LYS A 140 0.67 -8.79 18.51
N LEU A 141 1.20 -8.04 17.56
CA LEU A 141 2.59 -8.07 17.11
C LEU A 141 3.25 -6.72 17.39
N ALA A 142 4.58 -6.70 17.50
CA ALA A 142 5.34 -5.46 17.52
C ALA A 142 5.36 -4.88 16.10
N ILE A 143 4.59 -3.82 15.88
CA ILE A 143 4.48 -3.11 14.61
C ILE A 143 5.06 -1.70 14.78
N ASP A 144 5.89 -1.27 13.84
CA ASP A 144 6.46 0.07 13.85
C ASP A 144 5.59 1.06 13.05
N ASN A 145 4.86 1.93 13.76
CA ASN A 145 4.03 2.96 13.12
C ASN A 145 4.84 3.94 12.24
N CYS A 146 6.12 4.16 12.53
CA CYS A 146 6.98 4.98 11.69
C CYS A 146 7.19 4.34 10.31
N HIS A 147 7.23 3.01 10.22
CA HIS A 147 7.29 2.30 8.93
C HIS A 147 6.00 2.41 8.15
N ILE A 148 4.84 2.33 8.81
CA ILE A 148 3.55 2.52 8.14
C ILE A 148 3.51 3.93 7.51
N GLY A 149 3.88 4.95 8.28
CA GLY A 149 3.95 6.34 7.79
C GLY A 149 4.96 6.52 6.64
N PHE A 150 6.12 5.85 6.70
CA PHE A 150 7.10 5.88 5.62
C PHE A 150 6.60 5.19 4.34
N PHE A 151 5.94 4.04 4.48
CA PHE A 151 5.48 3.23 3.35
C PHE A 151 4.22 3.79 2.68
N GLU A 152 3.36 4.52 3.38
CA GLU A 152 2.14 5.09 2.80
C GLU A 152 2.38 5.98 1.56
N PRO A 153 3.23 7.03 1.61
CA PRO A 153 3.50 7.83 0.42
C PRO A 153 4.30 7.07 -0.64
N CYS A 154 5.11 6.08 -0.23
CA CYS A 154 5.77 5.18 -1.18
C CYS A 154 4.71 4.37 -1.94
N TYR A 155 3.82 3.68 -1.24
CA TYR A 155 2.73 2.89 -1.82
C TYR A 155 1.88 3.73 -2.78
N LEU A 156 1.49 4.95 -2.37
CA LEU A 156 0.75 5.89 -3.23
C LEU A 156 1.51 6.21 -4.53
N ALA A 157 2.80 6.53 -4.43
CA ALA A 157 3.62 6.85 -5.59
C ALA A 157 3.84 5.63 -6.51
N PHE A 158 4.05 4.43 -5.97
CA PHE A 158 4.18 3.20 -6.75
C PHE A 158 2.90 2.87 -7.51
N GLN A 159 1.73 2.93 -6.85
CA GLN A 159 0.45 2.75 -7.53
C GLN A 159 0.21 3.83 -8.58
N LEU A 160 0.52 5.10 -8.29
CA LEU A 160 0.40 6.19 -9.26
C LEU A 160 1.26 5.93 -10.51
N GLY A 161 2.52 5.52 -10.34
CA GLY A 161 3.40 5.15 -11.45
C GLY A 161 2.82 4.01 -12.28
N LEU A 162 2.48 2.89 -11.63
CA LEU A 162 1.90 1.70 -12.26
C LEU A 162 0.68 2.04 -13.13
N TRP A 163 -0.32 2.71 -12.54
CA TRP A 163 -1.57 3.01 -13.23
C TRP A 163 -1.41 4.09 -14.30
N SER A 164 -0.49 5.03 -14.12
CA SER A 164 -0.17 6.05 -15.14
C SER A 164 0.49 5.41 -16.36
N THR A 165 1.49 4.54 -16.17
CA THR A 165 2.15 3.82 -17.27
C THR A 165 1.17 2.90 -17.99
N ALA A 166 0.31 2.19 -17.26
CA ALA A 166 -0.73 1.35 -17.84
C ALA A 166 -1.71 2.17 -18.70
N ALA A 167 -2.18 3.32 -18.19
CA ALA A 167 -3.10 4.20 -18.93
C ALA A 167 -2.45 4.81 -20.19
N GLN A 168 -1.15 5.10 -20.15
CA GLN A 168 -0.42 5.62 -21.31
C GLN A 168 -0.21 4.55 -22.40
N SER A 169 -0.04 3.30 -21.98
CA SER A 169 0.21 2.16 -22.87
C SER A 169 -1.07 1.57 -23.48
N GLU A 170 -2.23 1.85 -22.88
CA GLU A 170 -3.54 1.40 -23.35
C GLU A 170 -4.11 2.32 -24.45
N ASN A 171 -4.58 1.73 -25.55
CA ASN A 171 -5.13 2.42 -26.72
C ASN A 171 -6.64 2.18 -26.92
N GLY A 172 -7.25 1.34 -26.09
CA GLY A 172 -8.63 0.91 -26.17
C GLY A 172 -9.51 1.40 -25.03
N ARG A 173 -10.55 0.62 -24.74
CA ARG A 173 -11.66 1.00 -23.85
C ARG A 173 -11.25 1.13 -22.38
N GLU A 174 -10.18 0.46 -21.97
CA GLU A 174 -9.71 0.46 -20.59
C GLU A 174 -8.96 1.74 -20.20
N LYS A 175 -8.52 2.55 -21.18
CA LYS A 175 -7.71 3.76 -20.93
C LYS A 175 -8.35 4.70 -19.91
N ALA A 176 -9.65 4.94 -20.03
CA ALA A 176 -10.38 5.82 -19.13
C ALA A 176 -10.42 5.27 -17.69
N ARG A 177 -10.61 3.96 -17.52
CA ARG A 177 -10.65 3.30 -16.20
C ARG A 177 -9.27 3.32 -15.53
N LEU A 178 -8.22 3.06 -16.30
CA LEU A 178 -6.83 3.11 -15.82
C LEU A 178 -6.45 4.54 -15.42
N ALA A 179 -6.79 5.54 -16.25
CA ALA A 179 -6.55 6.94 -15.94
C ALA A 179 -7.30 7.40 -14.67
N ALA A 180 -8.57 7.01 -14.51
CA ALA A 180 -9.33 7.30 -13.29
C ALA A 180 -8.72 6.64 -12.05
N THR A 181 -8.15 5.44 -12.20
CA THR A 181 -7.44 4.75 -11.12
C THR A 181 -6.16 5.49 -10.74
N ALA A 182 -5.36 5.91 -11.72
CA ALA A 182 -4.19 6.75 -11.48
C ALA A 182 -4.55 8.08 -10.80
N ASP A 183 -5.64 8.73 -11.24
CA ASP A 183 -6.16 9.98 -10.68
C ASP A 183 -6.45 9.87 -9.17
N ARG A 184 -7.05 8.75 -8.75
CA ARG A 184 -7.31 8.44 -7.34
C ARG A 184 -6.04 8.46 -6.49
N TYR A 185 -4.97 7.82 -6.95
CA TYR A 185 -3.69 7.79 -6.24
C TYR A 185 -2.99 9.16 -6.27
N ARG A 186 -3.07 9.86 -7.40
CA ARG A 186 -2.59 11.25 -7.51
C ARG A 186 -3.23 12.14 -6.45
N MET A 187 -4.55 12.15 -6.35
CA MET A 187 -5.26 13.02 -5.41
C MET A 187 -4.88 12.74 -3.96
N ARG A 188 -4.71 11.47 -3.59
CA ARG A 188 -4.28 11.07 -2.25
C ARG A 188 -2.83 11.46 -1.96
N LEU A 189 -1.92 11.29 -2.92
CA LEU A 189 -0.52 11.71 -2.75
C LEU A 189 -0.40 13.23 -2.64
N ILE A 190 -1.21 13.99 -3.40
CA ILE A 190 -1.30 15.45 -3.26
C ILE A 190 -1.79 15.81 -1.85
N GLY A 191 -2.89 15.19 -1.39
CA GLY A 191 -3.41 15.41 -0.04
C GLY A 191 -2.39 15.14 1.04
N PHE A 192 -1.69 14.00 0.97
CA PHE A 192 -0.60 13.66 1.88
C PHE A 192 0.50 14.74 1.90
N LEU A 193 0.94 15.20 0.73
CA LEU A 193 1.96 16.23 0.62
C LEU A 193 1.48 17.59 1.14
N ASP A 194 0.22 17.95 0.92
CA ASP A 194 -0.34 19.21 1.41
C ASP A 194 -0.47 19.21 2.93
N GLU A 195 -0.84 18.10 3.55
CA GLU A 195 -0.90 17.95 5.01
C GLU A 195 0.48 17.96 5.67
N CYS A 196 1.49 17.35 5.01
CA CYS A 196 2.85 17.24 5.55
C CYS A 196 3.76 18.45 5.28
N LEU A 197 3.33 19.40 4.44
CA LEU A 197 4.05 20.64 4.12
C LEU A 197 3.60 21.85 4.96
N ILE A 198 2.68 21.64 5.91
CA ILE A 198 2.30 22.59 6.97
C ILE A 198 3.20 22.36 8.18
#